data_AF-A0A6L5R4K6-F1
#
_entry.id   AF-A0A6L5R4K6-F1
#
_cell.length_a   1.000
_cell.length_b   1.000
_cell.length_c   1.000
_cell.angle_alpha   90.00
_cell.angle_beta   90.00
_cell.angle_gamma   90.00
#
_symmetry.space_group_name_H-M   'P 1'
#
loop_
_entity.id
_entity.type
_entity.pdbx_description
1 polymer ?
#
loop_
_entity_poly.entity_id
_entity_poly.type
_entity_poly.pdbx_seq_one_letter_code
_entity_poly.pdbx_strand_id
1 'polypeptide(L)'
;MTFDRMAEAMGLAQADMHTYGAEDMEELISILGALDRANGDMEPWLVRGSRWESVIALPRKRLGGLSSSEIPMSPGVLVFFDADVPVFVGEGTGRNGLRGRLRQHRATGSNLSSSTLRASVAVEVLGVSRWTARQRPGVLLDSMVEEVNEVVAEFEVAWIECETPEAAHELKHQLWMQYKPEHNIL
;
A
#
# COMPACT_ATOMS: atom_id res chain seq x y z
N MET A 1 8.38 -12.34 -19.35
CA MET A 1 7.52 -11.56 -20.27
C MET A 1 8.47 -10.90 -21.26
N THR A 2 8.29 -11.08 -22.56
CA THR A 2 9.19 -10.48 -23.58
C THR A 2 8.85 -9.00 -23.77
N PHE A 3 9.86 -8.16 -23.99
CA PHE A 3 9.71 -6.71 -24.13
C PHE A 3 8.72 -6.29 -25.22
N ASP A 4 8.64 -7.05 -26.32
CA ASP A 4 7.66 -6.82 -27.38
C ASP A 4 6.21 -6.88 -26.89
N ARG A 5 5.89 -7.76 -25.93
CA ARG A 5 4.54 -7.84 -25.34
C ARG A 5 4.24 -6.66 -24.42
N MET A 6 5.27 -6.06 -23.82
CA MET A 6 5.13 -4.87 -22.99
C MET A 6 4.92 -3.63 -23.87
N ALA A 7 5.68 -3.52 -24.97
CA ALA A 7 5.52 -2.50 -26.01
C ALA A 7 4.09 -2.48 -26.57
N GLU A 8 3.59 -3.66 -26.96
CA GLU A 8 2.27 -3.84 -27.54
C GLU A 8 1.15 -3.49 -26.52
N ALA A 9 1.31 -3.88 -25.25
CA ALA A 9 0.37 -3.52 -24.18
C ALA A 9 0.34 -2.02 -23.86
N MET A 10 1.45 -1.32 -24.10
CA MET A 10 1.57 0.14 -23.94
C MET A 10 1.11 0.92 -25.20
N GLY A 11 0.74 0.22 -26.28
CA GLY A 11 0.36 0.85 -27.55
C GLY A 11 1.52 1.55 -28.25
N LEU A 12 2.76 1.19 -27.93
CA LEU A 12 3.96 1.80 -28.49
C LEU A 12 4.26 1.18 -29.86
N ALA A 13 4.47 2.05 -30.85
CA ALA A 13 4.84 1.68 -32.20
C ALA A 13 6.33 1.93 -32.45
N GLN A 14 6.89 1.27 -33.46
CA GLN A 14 8.28 1.50 -33.89
C GLN A 14 8.54 2.98 -34.30
N ALA A 15 7.50 3.70 -34.71
CA ALA A 15 7.57 5.14 -34.96
C ALA A 15 7.87 5.97 -33.70
N ASP A 16 7.50 5.47 -32.52
CA ASP A 16 7.75 6.15 -31.24
C ASP A 16 9.23 6.06 -30.86
N MET A 17 9.92 4.96 -31.20
CA MET A 17 11.36 4.84 -30.99
C MET A 17 12.14 5.96 -31.69
N HIS A 18 11.78 6.26 -32.94
CA HIS A 18 12.39 7.36 -33.70
C HIS A 18 12.05 8.75 -33.13
N THR A 19 10.87 8.89 -32.53
CA THR A 19 10.42 10.15 -31.93
C THR A 19 11.21 10.49 -30.67
N TYR A 20 11.56 9.47 -29.88
CA TYR A 20 12.28 9.63 -28.61
C TYR A 20 13.77 9.29 -28.70
N GLY A 21 14.26 8.90 -29.88
CA GLY A 21 15.66 8.59 -30.12
C GLY A 21 16.14 7.28 -29.47
N ALA A 22 15.23 6.33 -29.23
CA ALA A 22 15.55 5.03 -28.66
C ALA A 22 16.09 4.06 -29.73
N GLU A 23 17.16 3.33 -29.43
CA GLU A 23 17.77 2.31 -30.29
C GLU A 23 16.97 1.00 -30.27
N ASP A 24 16.32 0.70 -29.15
CA ASP A 24 15.42 -0.44 -28.98
C ASP A 24 14.21 -0.13 -28.08
N MET A 25 13.31 -1.11 -27.95
CA MET A 25 12.09 -0.97 -27.13
C MET A 25 12.39 -0.86 -25.63
N GLU A 26 13.49 -1.45 -25.16
CA GLU A 26 13.87 -1.38 -23.75
C GLU A 26 14.31 0.04 -23.39
N GLU A 27 15.12 0.65 -24.26
CA GLU A 27 15.52 2.04 -24.14
C GLU A 27 14.31 2.99 -24.25
N LEU A 28 13.37 2.73 -25.18
CA LEU A 28 12.15 3.53 -25.30
C LEU A 28 11.32 3.50 -24.02
N ILE A 29 11.11 2.32 -23.43
CA ILE A 29 10.38 2.17 -22.17
C ILE A 29 11.10 2.90 -21.02
N SER A 30 12.43 2.84 -20.99
CA SER A 30 13.24 3.55 -20.00
C SER A 30 13.15 5.07 -20.14
N ILE A 31 13.21 5.59 -21.38
CA ILE A 31 13.07 7.01 -21.70
C ILE A 31 11.67 7.50 -21.32
N LEU A 32 10.61 6.79 -21.72
CA LEU A 32 9.24 7.15 -21.38
C LEU A 32 9.01 7.12 -19.86
N GLY A 33 9.49 6.08 -19.17
CA GLY A 33 9.42 6.03 -17.71
C GLY A 33 10.26 7.12 -17.02
N ALA A 34 11.34 7.62 -17.64
CA ALA A 34 12.10 8.77 -17.15
C ALA A 34 11.36 10.10 -17.40
N LEU A 35 10.70 10.23 -18.55
CA LEU A 35 9.87 11.40 -18.91
C LEU A 35 8.61 11.47 -18.05
N ASP A 36 7.94 10.36 -17.77
CA ASP A 36 6.77 10.30 -16.88
C ASP A 36 7.16 10.68 -15.44
N ARG A 37 8.32 10.20 -14.96
CA ARG A 37 8.89 10.62 -13.67
C ARG A 37 9.28 12.10 -13.64
N ALA A 38 9.70 12.67 -14.77
CA ALA A 38 10.06 14.08 -14.88
C ALA A 38 8.84 14.99 -15.05
N ASN A 39 7.75 14.48 -15.63
CA ASN A 39 6.51 15.21 -15.89
C ASN A 39 5.49 15.11 -14.76
N GLY A 40 5.65 14.19 -13.80
CA GLY A 40 4.84 14.13 -12.59
C GLY A 40 3.41 13.59 -12.78
N ASP A 41 3.09 13.05 -13.95
CA ASP A 41 1.72 12.66 -14.31
C ASP A 41 1.43 11.15 -14.14
N MET A 42 2.44 10.32 -13.87
CA MET A 42 2.23 8.90 -13.58
C MET A 42 2.73 8.55 -12.19
N GLU A 43 1.79 8.29 -11.31
CA GLU A 43 2.10 7.83 -9.97
C GLU A 43 2.91 6.52 -10.03
N PRO A 44 4.06 6.42 -9.35
CA PRO A 44 5.01 5.31 -9.53
C PRO A 44 4.44 3.92 -9.15
N TRP A 45 3.29 3.87 -8.49
CA TRP A 45 2.55 2.65 -8.19
C TRP A 45 1.53 2.23 -9.26
N LEU A 46 1.23 3.08 -10.24
CA LEU A 46 0.23 2.83 -11.28
C LEU A 46 0.89 2.47 -12.62
N VAL A 47 1.62 1.36 -12.66
CA VAL A 47 2.07 0.77 -13.92
C VAL A 47 0.94 -0.09 -14.50
N ARG A 48 0.53 0.15 -15.75
CA ARG A 48 -0.48 -0.69 -16.42
C ARG A 48 -0.05 -2.16 -16.44
N GLY A 49 -0.96 -3.07 -16.14
CA GLY A 49 -0.70 -4.50 -16.01
C GLY A 49 -0.05 -4.92 -14.69
N SER A 50 0.20 -3.98 -13.77
CA SER A 50 0.71 -4.28 -12.43
C SER A 50 -0.36 -4.93 -11.55
N ARG A 51 0.09 -5.58 -10.46
CA ARG A 51 -0.85 -6.07 -9.43
C ARG A 51 -1.55 -4.90 -8.72
N TRP A 52 -0.91 -3.73 -8.69
CA TRP A 52 -1.45 -2.51 -8.10
C TRP A 52 -2.66 -1.97 -8.86
N GLU A 53 -2.69 -2.07 -10.19
CA GLU A 53 -3.84 -1.64 -10.98
C GLU A 53 -5.14 -2.34 -10.53
N SER A 54 -5.06 -3.66 -10.30
CA SER A 54 -6.20 -4.43 -9.79
C SER A 54 -6.59 -4.06 -8.37
N VAL A 55 -5.62 -3.69 -7.52
CA VAL A 55 -5.85 -3.26 -6.13
C VAL A 55 -6.51 -1.88 -6.07
N ILE A 56 -6.06 -0.94 -6.90
CA ILE A 56 -6.53 0.45 -6.93
C ILE A 56 -7.98 0.53 -7.38
N ALA A 57 -8.41 -0.39 -8.25
CA ALA A 57 -9.78 -0.52 -8.73
C ALA A 57 -10.75 -1.16 -7.71
N LEU A 58 -10.26 -1.67 -6.58
CA LEU A 58 -11.13 -2.29 -5.58
C LEU A 58 -12.00 -1.24 -4.87
N PRO A 59 -13.23 -1.59 -4.49
CA PRO A 59 -14.04 -0.74 -3.62
C PRO A 59 -13.29 -0.48 -2.31
N ARG A 60 -13.16 0.80 -1.96
CA ARG A 60 -12.51 1.25 -0.73
C ARG A 60 -13.54 1.64 0.32
N LYS A 61 -13.15 1.53 1.58
CA LYS A 61 -13.97 1.95 2.71
C LYS A 61 -13.13 2.77 3.68
N ARG A 62 -13.67 3.88 4.17
CA ARG A 62 -13.06 4.64 5.27
C ARG A 62 -12.89 3.77 6.50
N LEU A 63 -11.70 3.82 7.11
CA LEU A 63 -11.34 2.95 8.21
C LEU A 63 -12.16 3.25 9.48
N GLY A 64 -12.40 4.53 9.77
CA GLY A 64 -13.20 4.97 10.92
C GLY A 64 -14.66 4.48 10.87
N GLY A 65 -15.24 4.38 9.66
CA GLY A 65 -16.63 3.97 9.44
C GLY A 65 -16.84 2.46 9.24
N LEU A 66 -15.78 1.66 9.21
CA LEU A 66 -15.85 0.26 8.81
C LEU A 66 -16.55 -0.61 9.87
N SER A 67 -17.60 -1.36 9.53
CA SER A 67 -18.16 -2.36 10.45
C SER A 67 -17.37 -3.65 10.42
N SER A 68 -17.15 -4.26 11.60
CA SER A 68 -16.45 -5.55 11.69
C SER A 68 -17.15 -6.67 10.92
N SER A 69 -18.47 -6.60 10.76
CA SER A 69 -19.27 -7.59 10.03
C SER A 69 -19.00 -7.59 8.53
N GLU A 70 -18.54 -6.46 7.98
CA GLU A 70 -18.24 -6.29 6.55
C GLU A 70 -16.87 -6.86 6.18
N ILE A 71 -16.02 -7.10 7.18
CA ILE A 71 -14.65 -7.56 6.98
C ILE A 71 -14.63 -9.09 7.01
N PRO A 72 -14.12 -9.77 5.97
CA PRO A 72 -14.03 -11.21 5.95
C PRO A 72 -13.03 -11.73 7.00
N MET A 73 -13.22 -12.99 7.42
CA MET A 73 -12.33 -13.69 8.34
C MET A 73 -11.27 -14.55 7.64
N SER A 74 -11.31 -14.60 6.30
CA SER A 74 -10.35 -15.29 5.45
C SER A 74 -8.96 -14.64 5.53
N PRO A 75 -7.90 -15.40 5.17
CA PRO A 75 -6.60 -14.79 4.97
C PRO A 75 -6.65 -13.83 3.77
N GLY A 76 -5.77 -12.83 3.76
CA GLY A 76 -5.73 -11.89 2.65
C GLY A 76 -4.77 -10.74 2.84
N VAL A 77 -4.73 -9.88 1.82
CA VAL A 77 -3.94 -8.65 1.79
C VAL A 77 -4.85 -7.45 1.95
N LEU A 78 -4.37 -6.48 2.71
CA LEU A 78 -5.04 -5.20 2.93
C LEU A 78 -4.13 -4.07 2.48
N VAL A 79 -4.73 -3.06 1.86
CA VAL A 79 -4.04 -1.88 1.35
C VAL A 79 -4.77 -0.66 1.86
N PHE A 80 -4.05 0.22 2.56
CA PHE A 80 -4.55 1.51 2.99
C PHE A 80 -4.15 2.58 2.01
N PHE A 81 -5.04 3.56 1.88
CA PHE A 81 -4.88 4.70 1.02
C PHE A 81 -5.06 5.99 1.81
N ASP A 82 -4.22 6.96 1.53
CA ASP A 82 -4.53 8.36 1.77
C ASP A 82 -4.99 8.96 0.43
N ALA A 83 -6.28 9.32 0.36
CA ALA A 83 -6.99 9.57 -0.88
C ALA A 83 -6.77 8.44 -1.92
N ASP A 84 -5.98 8.71 -2.96
CA ASP A 84 -5.68 7.78 -4.06
C ASP A 84 -4.28 7.16 -3.99
N VAL A 85 -3.49 7.52 -2.97
CA VAL A 85 -2.11 7.06 -2.79
C VAL A 85 -2.10 5.86 -1.85
N PRO A 86 -1.57 4.69 -2.25
CA PRO A 86 -1.38 3.58 -1.35
C PRO A 86 -0.28 3.92 -0.33
N VAL A 87 -0.64 4.01 0.96
CA VAL A 87 0.29 4.40 2.03
C VAL A 87 0.75 3.21 2.88
N PHE A 88 0.03 2.09 2.85
CA PHE A 88 0.42 0.88 3.56
C PHE A 88 -0.13 -0.41 2.93
N VAL A 89 0.69 -1.46 2.86
CA VAL A 89 0.27 -2.84 2.55
C VAL A 89 0.56 -3.79 3.71
N GLY A 90 -0.43 -4.61 4.06
CA GLY A 90 -0.33 -5.60 5.11
C GLY A 90 -1.02 -6.91 4.74
N GLU A 91 -0.84 -7.92 5.58
CA GLU A 91 -1.53 -9.21 5.45
C GLU A 91 -2.24 -9.54 6.76
N GLY A 92 -3.39 -10.21 6.66
CA GLY A 92 -4.09 -10.80 7.79
C GLY A 92 -4.14 -12.31 7.62
N THR A 93 -3.24 -13.05 8.26
CA THR A 93 -3.08 -14.50 8.08
C THR A 93 -3.41 -15.34 9.32
N GLY A 94 -3.70 -14.69 10.46
CA GLY A 94 -4.01 -15.39 11.71
C GLY A 94 -5.42 -15.98 11.75
N ARG A 95 -5.81 -16.53 12.91
CA ARG A 95 -7.13 -17.17 13.14
C ARG A 95 -8.34 -16.32 12.73
N ASN A 96 -8.22 -15.00 12.82
CA ASN A 96 -9.28 -14.05 12.47
C ASN A 96 -9.03 -13.35 11.12
N GLY A 97 -8.01 -13.78 10.37
CA GLY A 97 -7.66 -13.28 9.04
C GLY A 97 -7.58 -11.76 8.94
N LEU A 98 -8.12 -11.23 7.85
CA LEU A 98 -8.27 -9.81 7.58
C LEU A 98 -8.98 -9.05 8.71
N ARG A 99 -10.08 -9.58 9.24
CA ARG A 99 -10.83 -8.97 10.37
C ARG A 99 -9.96 -8.79 11.61
N GLY A 100 -9.17 -9.81 11.96
CA GLY A 100 -8.25 -9.73 13.09
C GLY A 100 -7.20 -8.65 12.92
N ARG A 101 -6.65 -8.53 11.71
CA ARG A 101 -5.62 -7.54 11.40
C ARG A 101 -6.17 -6.12 11.36
N LEU A 102 -7.32 -5.91 10.72
CA LEU A 102 -7.98 -4.60 10.70
C LEU A 102 -8.41 -4.14 12.10
N ARG A 103 -8.85 -5.06 12.97
CA ARG A 103 -9.12 -4.72 14.38
C ARG A 103 -7.89 -4.14 15.09
N GLN A 104 -6.69 -4.60 14.79
CA GLN A 104 -5.45 -4.06 15.39
C GLN A 104 -5.17 -2.64 14.90
N HIS A 105 -5.34 -2.38 13.60
CA HIS A 105 -5.13 -1.07 13.00
C HIS A 105 -6.20 -0.05 13.42
N ARG A 106 -7.41 -0.51 13.73
CA ARG A 106 -8.53 0.30 14.22
C ARG A 106 -8.58 0.48 15.74
N ALA A 107 -7.66 -0.12 16.47
CA ALA A 107 -7.66 0.00 17.93
C ALA A 107 -7.38 1.46 18.31
N THR A 108 -8.14 1.99 19.27
CA THR A 108 -7.97 3.37 19.77
C THR A 108 -7.15 3.45 21.06
N GLY A 109 -6.79 2.31 21.65
CA GLY A 109 -6.04 2.27 22.90
C GLY A 109 -4.61 2.81 22.78
N SER A 110 -4.04 3.23 23.91
CA SER A 110 -2.70 3.84 24.04
C SER A 110 -1.53 2.97 23.56
N ASN A 111 -1.75 1.68 23.33
CA ASN A 111 -0.73 0.78 22.84
C ASN A 111 -0.70 0.71 21.31
N LEU A 112 0.27 1.38 20.68
CA LEU A 112 0.45 1.38 19.22
C LEU A 112 1.23 0.16 18.69
N SER A 113 1.99 -0.52 19.55
CA SER A 113 2.97 -1.54 19.14
C SER A 113 2.38 -2.78 18.44
N SER A 114 1.09 -3.05 18.60
CA SER A 114 0.39 -4.14 17.90
C SER A 114 0.08 -3.83 16.44
N SER A 115 0.16 -2.55 16.04
CA SER A 115 -0.18 -2.07 14.71
C SER A 115 1.02 -1.38 14.06
N THR A 116 1.58 -1.98 13.01
CA THR A 116 2.63 -1.35 12.21
C THR A 116 2.17 -0.01 11.62
N LEU A 117 0.95 0.05 11.07
CA LEU A 117 0.37 1.28 10.51
C LEU A 117 0.37 2.43 11.53
N ARG A 118 -0.38 2.28 12.64
CA ARG A 118 -0.41 3.27 13.74
C ARG A 118 0.99 3.67 14.24
N ALA A 119 1.92 2.73 14.34
CA ALA A 119 3.29 3.04 14.76
C ALA A 119 4.06 3.85 13.70
N SER A 120 3.84 3.59 12.41
CA SER A 120 4.44 4.38 11.32
C SER A 120 3.82 5.77 11.23
N VAL A 121 2.50 5.90 11.34
CA VAL A 121 1.80 7.20 11.39
C VAL A 121 2.29 8.04 12.56
N ALA A 122 2.51 7.44 13.74
CA ALA A 122 3.09 8.14 14.89
C ALA A 122 4.48 8.72 14.59
N VAL A 123 5.32 8.03 13.80
CA VAL A 123 6.64 8.54 13.42
C VAL A 123 6.51 9.80 12.58
N GLU A 124 5.57 9.80 11.65
CA GLU A 124 5.35 10.92 10.74
C GLU A 124 4.69 12.11 11.42
N VAL A 125 3.55 11.88 12.08
CA VAL A 125 2.72 12.93 12.66
C VAL A 125 3.38 13.56 13.89
N LEU A 126 4.01 12.74 14.74
CA LEU A 126 4.58 13.21 16.00
C LEU A 126 6.10 13.45 15.93
N GLY A 127 6.75 13.07 14.84
CA GLY A 127 8.21 13.15 14.70
C GLY A 127 8.99 12.26 15.67
N VAL A 128 8.36 11.24 16.27
CA VAL A 128 9.01 10.33 17.22
C VAL A 128 9.71 9.17 16.51
N SER A 129 10.65 8.53 17.19
CA SER A 129 11.25 7.31 16.63
C SER A 129 10.26 6.13 16.64
N ARG A 130 10.43 5.20 15.71
CA ARG A 130 9.66 3.94 15.68
C ARG A 130 9.83 3.12 16.96
N TRP A 131 11.01 3.17 17.58
CA TRP A 131 11.27 2.54 18.87
C TRP A 131 10.37 3.13 19.96
N THR A 132 10.30 4.46 20.04
CA THR A 132 9.41 5.20 20.96
C THR A 132 7.95 4.85 20.71
N ALA A 133 7.49 4.88 19.45
CA ALA A 133 6.11 4.58 19.08
C ALA A 133 5.69 3.14 19.47
N ARG A 134 6.62 2.18 19.46
CA ARG A 134 6.34 0.76 19.76
C ARG A 134 6.68 0.34 21.19
N GLN A 135 7.17 1.26 22.02
CA GLN A 135 7.63 0.96 23.37
C GLN A 135 6.50 0.42 24.27
N ARG A 136 6.87 -0.50 25.17
CA ARG A 136 6.00 -1.04 26.22
C ARG A 136 6.69 -0.94 27.59
N PRO A 137 6.05 -0.38 28.63
CA PRO A 137 4.77 0.34 28.60
C PRO A 137 4.80 1.55 27.66
N GLY A 138 3.63 1.99 27.20
CA GLY A 138 3.52 3.13 26.28
C GLY A 138 4.02 4.42 26.92
N VAL A 139 4.76 5.22 26.17
CA VAL A 139 5.37 6.47 26.64
C VAL A 139 4.78 7.73 25.99
N LEU A 140 3.91 7.54 24.99
CA LEU A 140 3.18 8.62 24.34
C LEU A 140 2.03 9.08 25.25
N LEU A 141 1.77 10.38 25.25
CA LEU A 141 0.61 10.96 25.93
C LEU A 141 -0.68 10.53 25.23
N ASP A 142 -1.79 10.48 25.97
CA ASP A 142 -3.09 10.12 25.39
C ASP A 142 -3.51 11.05 24.25
N SER A 143 -3.24 12.37 24.35
CA SER A 143 -3.51 13.32 23.27
C SER A 143 -2.70 13.05 22.00
N MET A 144 -1.46 12.57 22.13
CA MET A 144 -0.63 12.19 20.98
C MET A 144 -1.17 10.91 20.32
N VAL A 145 -1.69 9.97 21.13
CA VAL A 145 -2.32 8.76 20.60
C VAL A 145 -3.63 9.09 19.89
N GLU A 146 -4.41 10.04 20.43
CA GLU A 146 -5.64 10.53 19.82
C GLU A 146 -5.38 11.10 18.43
N GLU A 147 -4.38 11.97 18.28
CA GLU A 147 -3.97 12.54 16.99
C GLU A 147 -3.60 11.44 15.96
N VAL A 148 -2.85 10.42 16.39
CA VAL A 148 -2.52 9.26 15.52
C VAL A 148 -3.78 8.48 15.12
N ASN A 149 -4.73 8.32 16.03
CA ASN A 149 -5.97 7.59 15.76
C ASN A 149 -6.87 8.35 14.79
N GLU A 150 -6.93 9.67 14.89
CA GLU A 150 -7.69 10.54 13.98
C GLU A 150 -7.17 10.41 12.55
N VAL A 151 -5.85 10.52 12.34
CA VAL A 151 -5.24 10.33 11.02
C VAL A 151 -5.53 8.94 10.47
N VAL A 152 -5.30 7.88 11.27
CA VAL A 152 -5.54 6.51 10.84
C VAL A 152 -7.01 6.25 10.50
N ALA A 153 -7.96 6.93 11.15
CA ALA A 153 -9.39 6.78 10.89
C ALA A 153 -9.83 7.34 9.54
N GLU A 154 -9.13 8.35 9.01
CA GLU A 154 -9.42 8.98 7.71
C GLU A 154 -8.95 8.14 6.52
N PHE A 155 -7.93 7.28 6.71
CA PHE A 155 -7.48 6.39 5.65
C PHE A 155 -8.60 5.51 5.11
N GLU A 156 -8.56 5.28 3.80
CA GLU A 156 -9.39 4.28 3.16
C GLU A 156 -8.68 2.94 3.12
N VAL A 157 -9.44 1.85 3.09
CA VAL A 157 -8.89 0.50 2.98
C VAL A 157 -9.62 -0.32 1.94
N ALA A 158 -8.86 -1.06 1.15
CA ALA A 158 -9.34 -2.17 0.33
C ALA A 158 -8.64 -3.47 0.74
N TRP A 159 -9.22 -4.61 0.37
CA TRP A 159 -8.62 -5.92 0.64
C TRP A 159 -8.87 -6.91 -0.48
N ILE A 160 -7.97 -7.88 -0.58
CA ILE A 160 -8.08 -9.06 -1.43
C ILE A 160 -8.09 -10.27 -0.52
N GLU A 161 -9.17 -11.05 -0.57
CA GLU A 161 -9.24 -12.35 0.08
C GLU A 161 -8.36 -13.35 -0.66
N CYS A 162 -7.66 -14.19 0.09
CA CYS A 162 -6.85 -15.27 -0.44
C CYS A 162 -7.37 -16.59 0.15
N GLU A 163 -7.12 -17.69 -0.56
CA GLU A 163 -7.52 -19.02 -0.09
C GLU A 163 -6.65 -19.48 1.09
N THR A 164 -5.37 -19.10 1.09
CA THR A 164 -4.39 -19.54 2.08
C THR A 164 -3.55 -18.38 2.64
N PRO A 165 -3.01 -18.53 3.86
CA PRO A 165 -2.01 -17.62 4.42
C PRO A 165 -0.80 -17.41 3.51
N GLU A 166 -0.32 -18.47 2.87
CA GLU A 166 0.85 -18.44 1.99
C GLU A 166 0.57 -17.62 0.72
N ALA A 167 -0.63 -17.75 0.16
CA ALA A 167 -1.05 -16.94 -0.99
C ALA A 167 -1.16 -15.45 -0.64
N ALA A 168 -1.66 -15.13 0.57
CA ALA A 168 -1.68 -13.75 1.05
C ALA A 168 -0.26 -13.18 1.21
N HIS A 169 0.66 -13.98 1.73
CA HIS A 169 2.06 -13.57 1.89
C HIS A 169 2.75 -13.29 0.55
N GLU A 170 2.59 -14.21 -0.40
CA GLU A 170 3.12 -14.07 -1.75
C GLU A 170 2.55 -12.82 -2.45
N LEU A 171 1.23 -12.60 -2.36
CA LEU A 171 0.59 -11.42 -2.94
C LEU A 171 1.11 -10.12 -2.31
N LYS A 172 1.23 -10.05 -0.98
CA LYS A 172 1.79 -8.90 -0.29
C LYS A 172 3.23 -8.63 -0.75
N HIS A 173 4.05 -9.69 -0.86
CA HIS A 173 5.43 -9.57 -1.31
C HIS A 173 5.53 -9.06 -2.74
N GLN A 174 4.69 -9.55 -3.66
CA GLN A 174 4.60 -9.06 -5.04
C GLN A 174 4.24 -7.57 -5.11
N LEU A 175 3.24 -7.14 -4.34
CA LEU A 175 2.86 -5.72 -4.27
C LEU A 175 4.02 -4.86 -3.73
N TRP A 176 4.65 -5.30 -2.64
CA TRP A 176 5.76 -4.58 -2.02
C TRP A 176 7.01 -4.48 -2.91
N MET A 177 7.25 -5.48 -3.76
CA MET A 177 8.34 -5.45 -4.74
C MET A 177 8.08 -4.45 -5.88
N GLN A 178 6.82 -4.20 -6.23
CA GLN A 178 6.44 -3.24 -7.28
C GLN A 178 6.44 -1.80 -6.77
N TYR A 179 5.94 -1.60 -5.56
CA TYR A 179 5.90 -0.29 -4.92
C TYR A 179 5.97 -0.48 -3.41
N LYS A 180 6.78 0.35 -2.75
CA LYS A 180 6.96 0.33 -1.29
C LYS A 180 6.22 1.51 -0.70
N PRO A 181 5.01 1.30 -0.12
CA PRO A 181 4.28 2.38 0.51
C PRO A 181 5.06 2.99 1.66
N GLU A 182 4.89 4.29 1.87
CA GLU A 182 5.66 5.08 2.84
C GLU A 182 5.55 4.56 4.28
N HIS A 183 4.37 4.10 4.72
CA HIS A 183 4.18 3.62 6.09
C HIS A 183 4.61 2.16 6.28
N ASN A 184 5.11 1.47 5.24
CA ASN A 184 5.74 0.15 5.35
C ASN A 184 7.18 0.21 5.88
N ILE A 185 7.50 1.19 6.73
CA ILE A 185 8.77 1.32 7.43
C ILE A 185 9.03 0.03 8.23
N LEU A 186 10.20 -0.57 8.04
CA LEU A 186 10.64 -1.77 8.77
C LEU A 186 11.11 -1.38 10.18
#